data_AF-A0A3D8PJX9-F1
#
_entry.id   AF-A0A3D8PJX9-F1
#
_cell.length_a   1.000
_cell.length_b   1.000
_cell.length_c   1.000
_cell.angle_alpha   90.00
_cell.angle_beta   90.00
_cell.angle_gamma   90.00
#
_symmetry.space_group_name_H-M   'P 1'
#
loop_
_entity.id
_entity.type
_entity.pdbx_description
1 polymer ?
#
loop_
_entity_poly.entity_id
_entity_poly.type
_entity_poly.pdbx_seq_one_letter_code
_entity_poly.pdbx_strand_id
1 'polypeptide(L)'
;MFLKRITLQHEKIPSYHEYPFTIPSIKSFDKLDLNRNVTFLVGENGSGKSTLLEAIADKCEFNTAGGNRNNSYTVHAADAALGEYITLSWMPKVTNGFFLRAESFYHFATHVDDTDMSGYKYYGGRSLHEQSHGESFLSLFLNRFKGNAIYLLDEPEAALSPQRQLAFLRIIHDLTINGDCQFIIATHSPILLGYPDATILSFDDGCIEEIDYEMTDHYKITKYFLDNRERFLKDILED
;
A
#
# COMPACT_ATOMS: atom_id res chain seq x y z
N MET A 1 1.93 16.50 3.01
CA MET A 1 1.04 15.50 3.65
C MET A 1 -0.42 15.95 3.65
N PHE A 2 -1.31 15.11 3.14
CA PHE A 2 -2.73 15.42 2.89
C PHE A 2 -3.67 14.75 3.89
N LEU A 3 -3.73 13.41 3.88
CA LEU A 3 -4.51 12.62 4.83
C LEU A 3 -3.82 12.69 6.19
N LYS A 4 -4.55 13.18 7.20
CA LYS A 4 -4.05 13.40 8.56
C LYS A 4 -4.53 12.35 9.55
N ARG A 5 -5.76 11.88 9.38
CA ARG A 5 -6.39 10.96 10.33
C ARG A 5 -7.42 10.07 9.65
N ILE A 6 -7.45 8.83 10.09
CA ILE A 6 -8.53 7.87 9.83
C ILE A 6 -9.27 7.66 11.15
N THR A 7 -10.60 7.66 11.13
CA THR A 7 -11.42 7.46 12.33
C THR A 7 -12.49 6.42 12.05
N LEU A 8 -12.58 5.41 12.91
CA LEU A 8 -13.63 4.41 12.88
C LEU A 8 -14.91 4.99 13.50
N GLN A 9 -16.04 4.78 12.84
CA GLN A 9 -17.37 5.23 13.27
C GLN A 9 -18.06 4.08 13.99
N HIS A 10 -17.64 3.81 15.22
CA HIS A 10 -18.13 2.67 16.02
C HIS A 10 -19.66 2.65 16.15
N GLU A 11 -20.30 3.82 16.19
CA GLU A 11 -21.75 3.99 16.27
C GLU A 11 -22.52 3.53 15.03
N LYS A 12 -21.85 3.40 13.88
CA LYS A 12 -22.47 2.91 12.63
C LYS A 12 -22.36 1.40 12.48
N ILE A 13 -21.49 0.74 13.25
CA ILE A 13 -21.17 -0.68 13.09
C ILE A 13 -22.37 -1.54 13.52
N PRO A 14 -22.93 -2.39 12.63
CA PRO A 14 -24.10 -3.21 12.96
C PRO A 14 -23.76 -4.40 13.86
N SER A 15 -22.56 -4.99 13.70
CA SER A 15 -22.12 -6.18 14.43
C SER A 15 -20.60 -6.29 14.43
N TYR A 16 -20.01 -6.62 15.60
CA TYR A 16 -18.59 -6.97 15.73
C TYR A 16 -18.31 -8.46 15.52
N HIS A 17 -19.32 -9.23 15.12
CA HIS A 17 -19.21 -10.65 14.82
C HIS A 17 -19.16 -10.94 13.31
N GLU A 18 -19.17 -9.89 12.49
CA GLU A 18 -19.12 -9.97 11.03
C GLU A 18 -17.87 -9.27 10.50
N TYR A 19 -17.35 -9.75 9.38
CA TYR A 19 -16.26 -9.09 8.67
C TYR A 19 -16.69 -7.66 8.26
N PRO A 20 -15.82 -6.64 8.36
CA PRO A 20 -14.40 -6.70 8.75
C PRO A 20 -14.16 -6.53 10.26
N PHE A 21 -15.19 -6.36 11.06
CA PHE A 21 -15.10 -6.06 12.50
C PHE A 21 -14.75 -7.26 13.39
N THR A 22 -14.67 -8.46 12.79
CA THR A 22 -14.06 -9.63 13.42
C THR A 22 -12.54 -9.54 13.48
N ILE A 23 -11.91 -8.71 12.64
CA ILE A 23 -10.46 -8.51 12.66
C ILE A 23 -10.09 -7.74 13.93
N PRO A 24 -9.24 -8.29 14.82
CA PRO A 24 -8.98 -7.68 16.12
C PRO A 24 -8.42 -6.24 16.06
N SER A 25 -7.46 -5.99 15.17
CA SER A 25 -6.86 -4.66 14.96
C SER A 25 -7.87 -3.62 14.46
N ILE A 26 -8.79 -4.02 13.56
CA ILE A 26 -9.87 -3.16 13.05
C ILE A 26 -10.90 -2.89 14.15
N LYS A 27 -11.21 -3.89 14.97
CA LYS A 27 -12.17 -3.78 16.07
C LYS A 27 -11.70 -2.82 17.17
N SER A 28 -10.39 -2.78 17.43
CA SER A 28 -9.82 -2.09 18.60
C SER A 28 -9.40 -0.65 18.34
N PHE A 29 -9.20 -0.22 17.10
CA PHE A 29 -8.76 1.15 16.82
C PHE A 29 -9.94 2.13 16.74
N ASP A 30 -9.81 3.26 17.44
CA ASP A 30 -10.76 4.38 17.30
C ASP A 30 -10.28 5.36 16.21
N LYS A 31 -9.00 5.73 16.27
CA LYS A 31 -8.38 6.79 15.47
C LYS A 31 -6.95 6.42 15.15
N LEU A 32 -6.55 6.72 13.91
CA LEU A 32 -5.19 6.55 13.44
C LEU A 32 -4.69 7.87 12.86
N ASP A 33 -3.69 8.47 13.51
CA ASP A 33 -3.06 9.72 13.08
C ASP A 33 -1.86 9.42 12.17
N LEU A 34 -1.80 10.10 11.03
CA LEU A 34 -0.70 10.02 10.07
C LEU A 34 0.17 11.26 10.19
N ASN A 35 1.44 11.06 10.54
CA ASN A 35 2.37 12.14 10.87
C ASN A 35 3.46 12.36 9.81
N ARG A 36 3.60 11.43 8.84
CA ARG A 36 4.64 11.43 7.81
C ARG A 36 4.04 11.28 6.41
N ASN A 37 4.76 11.77 5.39
CA ASN A 37 4.35 11.59 4.00
C ASN A 37 4.41 10.12 3.56
N VAL A 38 5.16 9.26 4.26
CA VAL A 38 5.24 7.83 4.00
C VAL A 38 4.82 7.09 5.26
N THR A 39 3.84 6.20 5.11
CA THR A 39 3.36 5.32 6.18
C THR A 39 3.38 3.89 5.67
N PHE A 40 4.02 3.00 6.42
CA PHE A 40 3.96 1.56 6.17
C PHE A 40 2.96 0.89 7.09
N LEU A 41 2.20 -0.07 6.57
CA LEU A 41 1.36 -0.98 7.34
C LEU A 41 2.04 -2.35 7.32
N VAL A 42 2.31 -2.91 8.49
CA VAL A 42 2.95 -4.23 8.67
C VAL A 42 2.12 -5.11 9.59
N GLY A 43 2.36 -6.41 9.52
CA GLY A 43 1.70 -7.42 10.34
C GLY A 43 1.30 -8.66 9.56
N GLU A 44 0.82 -9.70 10.23
CA GLU A 44 0.52 -11.01 9.62
C GLU A 44 -0.59 -10.95 8.55
N ASN A 45 -0.72 -12.02 7.76
CA ASN A 45 -1.82 -12.12 6.79
C ASN A 45 -3.17 -12.18 7.52
N GLY A 46 -4.15 -11.40 7.05
CA GLY A 46 -5.45 -11.29 7.72
C GLY A 46 -5.50 -10.31 8.91
N SER A 47 -4.40 -9.62 9.22
CA SER A 47 -4.34 -8.58 10.27
C SER A 47 -5.09 -7.29 9.92
N GLY A 48 -5.70 -7.16 8.73
CA GLY A 48 -6.53 -6.00 8.36
C GLY A 48 -5.83 -4.86 7.62
N LYS A 49 -4.54 -5.00 7.26
CA LYS A 49 -3.79 -4.00 6.46
C LYS A 49 -4.48 -3.66 5.15
N SER A 50 -4.72 -4.66 4.30
CA SER A 50 -5.35 -4.48 2.98
C SER A 50 -6.78 -3.99 3.14
N THR A 51 -7.53 -4.50 4.12
CA THR A 51 -8.90 -4.04 4.45
C THR A 51 -8.95 -2.54 4.77
N LEU A 52 -8.01 -2.03 5.57
CA LEU A 52 -7.93 -0.59 5.86
C LEU A 52 -7.54 0.20 4.61
N LEU A 53 -6.57 -0.28 3.86
CA LEU A 53 -6.05 0.39 2.67
C LEU A 53 -7.12 0.48 1.56
N GLU A 54 -7.90 -0.57 1.36
CA GLU A 54 -9.09 -0.60 0.50
C GLU A 54 -10.17 0.38 0.97
N ALA A 55 -10.44 0.46 2.27
CA ALA A 55 -11.40 1.42 2.82
C ALA A 55 -10.97 2.87 2.61
N ILE A 56 -9.68 3.17 2.74
CA ILE A 56 -9.14 4.49 2.41
C ILE A 56 -9.31 4.75 0.91
N ALA A 57 -8.99 3.78 0.04
CA ALA A 57 -9.13 3.92 -1.41
C ALA A 57 -10.57 4.22 -1.83
N ASP A 58 -11.54 3.49 -1.26
CA ASP A 58 -12.97 3.68 -1.45
C ASP A 58 -13.41 5.10 -1.03
N LYS A 59 -13.06 5.55 0.19
CA LYS A 59 -13.40 6.90 0.66
C LYS A 59 -12.73 8.04 -0.09
N CYS A 60 -11.61 7.76 -0.74
CA CYS A 60 -10.98 8.74 -1.61
C CYS A 60 -11.65 8.86 -2.99
N GLU A 61 -12.60 7.98 -3.30
CA GLU A 61 -13.22 7.85 -4.62
C GLU A 61 -12.17 7.69 -5.74
N PHE A 62 -11.06 7.00 -5.45
CA PHE A 62 -10.02 6.83 -6.46
C PHE A 62 -10.57 6.04 -7.65
N ASN A 63 -10.37 6.58 -8.85
CA ASN A 63 -10.55 5.82 -10.09
C ASN A 63 -9.47 4.74 -10.12
N THR A 64 -9.79 3.55 -9.64
CA THR A 64 -9.04 2.35 -9.98
C THR A 64 -9.03 2.23 -11.50
N ALA A 65 -7.83 2.32 -12.07
CA ALA A 65 -7.56 2.46 -13.50
C ALA A 65 -7.92 3.81 -14.12
N GLY A 66 -7.35 4.90 -13.60
CA GLY A 66 -6.48 5.70 -14.46
C GLY A 66 -6.99 6.09 -15.85
N GLY A 67 -8.23 6.57 -15.96
CA GLY A 67 -8.85 7.02 -17.20
C GLY A 67 -10.20 7.68 -16.93
N ASN A 68 -10.58 8.62 -17.79
CA ASN A 68 -11.74 9.51 -17.66
C ASN A 68 -13.05 8.74 -17.42
N ARG A 69 -13.77 9.04 -16.32
CA ARG A 69 -15.17 8.72 -15.91
C ARG A 69 -15.79 7.32 -16.19
N ASN A 70 -15.15 6.42 -16.92
CA ASN A 70 -15.69 5.14 -17.38
C ASN A 70 -14.83 3.92 -17.00
N ASN A 71 -13.69 4.11 -16.35
CA ASN A 71 -12.86 3.00 -15.89
C ASN A 71 -13.18 2.71 -14.43
N SER A 72 -14.36 2.17 -14.19
CA SER A 72 -14.66 1.44 -12.96
C SER A 72 -13.99 0.07 -13.06
N TYR A 73 -12.66 0.00 -12.93
CA TYR A 73 -12.04 -1.25 -12.49
C TYR A 73 -12.40 -1.37 -11.03
N THR A 74 -13.55 -1.95 -10.76
CA THR A 74 -14.03 -2.29 -9.43
C THR A 74 -12.88 -2.65 -8.49
N VAL A 75 -12.45 -1.70 -7.63
CA VAL A 75 -12.54 -2.00 -6.19
C VAL A 75 -14.01 -2.37 -6.10
N HIS A 76 -14.33 -3.66 -6.02
CA HIS A 76 -15.73 -4.03 -5.94
C HIS A 76 -16.30 -3.17 -4.81
N ALA A 77 -17.25 -2.29 -5.15
CA ALA A 77 -18.02 -1.55 -4.15
C ALA A 77 -18.78 -2.53 -3.21
N ALA A 78 -18.74 -3.83 -3.52
CA ALA A 78 -19.17 -4.92 -2.66
C ALA A 78 -18.12 -5.36 -1.61
N ASP A 79 -16.83 -5.04 -1.77
CA ASP A 79 -15.72 -5.60 -0.96
C ASP A 79 -15.03 -4.61 -0.01
N ALA A 80 -15.19 -3.28 -0.19
CA ALA A 80 -14.68 -2.28 0.75
C ALA A 80 -15.55 -2.22 2.03
N ALA A 81 -15.68 -3.35 2.71
CA ALA A 81 -16.61 -3.57 3.82
C ALA A 81 -16.38 -2.60 4.99
N LEU A 82 -15.17 -2.04 5.12
CA LEU A 82 -14.82 -1.05 6.14
C LEU A 82 -15.05 0.40 5.69
N GLY A 83 -15.17 0.66 4.37
CA GLY A 83 -15.29 2.00 3.78
C GLY A 83 -16.37 2.83 4.46
N GLU A 84 -17.61 2.35 4.46
CA GLU A 84 -18.78 3.04 5.04
C GLU A 84 -18.67 3.40 6.53
N TYR A 85 -17.72 2.78 7.23
CA TYR A 85 -17.54 2.92 8.67
C TYR A 85 -16.32 3.76 9.04
N ILE A 86 -15.55 4.27 8.07
CA ILE A 86 -14.44 5.17 8.35
C ILE A 86 -14.69 6.61 7.87
N THR A 87 -14.08 7.56 8.56
CA THR A 87 -13.99 8.95 8.13
C THR A 87 -12.54 9.36 7.96
N LEU A 88 -12.25 10.05 6.86
CA LEU A 88 -10.93 10.56 6.53
C LEU A 88 -10.86 12.06 6.80
N SER A 89 -9.88 12.49 7.60
CA SER A 89 -9.59 13.91 7.87
C SER A 89 -8.39 14.39 7.07
N TRP A 90 -8.53 15.50 6.36
CA TRP A 90 -7.57 15.98 5.35
C TRP A 90 -7.09 17.41 5.60
N MET A 91 -5.89 17.75 5.14
CA MET A 91 -5.41 19.14 5.06
C MET A 91 -4.24 19.30 4.06
N PRO A 92 -4.46 19.87 2.85
CA PRO A 92 -5.75 20.05 2.17
C PRO A 92 -6.33 18.70 1.69
N LYS A 93 -7.62 18.70 1.30
CA LYS A 93 -8.23 17.52 0.67
C LYS A 93 -7.63 17.30 -0.72
N VAL A 94 -7.22 16.06 -0.99
CA VAL A 94 -6.73 15.62 -2.30
C VAL A 94 -7.60 14.48 -2.77
N THR A 95 -8.03 14.55 -4.04
CA THR A 95 -8.83 13.51 -4.71
C THR A 95 -8.06 12.84 -5.84
N ASN A 96 -6.84 13.31 -6.12
CA ASN A 96 -5.95 12.69 -7.06
C ASN A 96 -5.11 11.63 -6.33
N GLY A 97 -5.06 10.44 -6.87
CA GLY A 97 -4.36 9.34 -6.24
C GLY A 97 -4.46 8.07 -7.04
N PHE A 98 -3.82 7.04 -6.52
CA PHE A 98 -3.81 5.73 -7.15
C PHE A 98 -3.79 4.65 -6.08
N PHE A 99 -4.66 3.65 -6.22
CA PHE A 99 -4.61 2.42 -5.45
C PHE A 99 -4.09 1.30 -6.35
N LEU A 100 -3.04 0.60 -5.89
CA LEU A 100 -2.44 -0.50 -6.64
C LEU A 100 -2.16 -1.70 -5.75
N ARG A 101 -2.64 -2.87 -6.19
CA ARG A 101 -2.22 -4.18 -5.68
C ARG A 101 -1.31 -4.83 -6.70
N ALA A 102 -0.20 -5.40 -6.25
CA ALA A 102 0.75 -6.03 -7.17
C ALA A 102 0.09 -7.17 -7.99
N GLU A 103 -0.80 -7.97 -7.39
CA GLU A 103 -1.52 -9.04 -8.08
C GLU A 103 -2.45 -8.55 -9.21
N SER A 104 -3.03 -7.35 -9.06
CA SER A 104 -3.94 -6.76 -10.05
C SER A 104 -3.20 -5.95 -11.11
N PHE A 105 -1.88 -5.77 -10.97
CA PHE A 105 -1.09 -4.95 -11.88
C PHE A 105 -1.10 -5.49 -13.31
N TYR A 106 -1.12 -6.81 -13.50
CA TYR A 106 -1.18 -7.40 -14.84
C TYR A 106 -2.43 -6.98 -15.61
N HIS A 107 -3.60 -7.03 -14.97
CA HIS A 107 -4.86 -6.60 -15.58
C HIS A 107 -4.85 -5.10 -15.90
N PHE A 108 -4.25 -4.30 -15.01
CA PHE A 108 -4.04 -2.88 -15.26
C PHE A 108 -3.14 -2.64 -16.49
N ALA A 109 -2.05 -3.39 -16.64
CA ALA A 109 -1.16 -3.29 -17.79
C ALA A 109 -1.87 -3.62 -19.11
N THR A 110 -2.67 -4.70 -19.14
CA THR A 110 -3.50 -5.05 -20.30
C THR A 110 -4.46 -3.96 -20.68
N HIS A 111 -5.17 -3.40 -19.70
CA HIS A 111 -6.10 -2.31 -19.96
C HIS A 111 -5.43 -1.07 -20.53
N VAL A 112 -4.24 -0.71 -20.02
CA VAL A 112 -3.46 0.41 -20.55
C VAL A 112 -3.08 0.16 -22.01
N ASP A 113 -2.60 -1.04 -22.34
CA ASP A 113 -2.23 -1.38 -23.71
C ASP A 113 -3.44 -1.38 -24.67
N ASP A 114 -4.62 -1.76 -24.19
CA ASP A 114 -5.84 -1.76 -25.00
C ASP A 114 -6.46 -0.36 -25.19
N THR A 115 -6.27 0.54 -24.22
CA THR A 115 -7.00 1.83 -24.17
C THR A 115 -6.12 3.07 -24.32
N ASP A 116 -4.80 2.94 -24.25
CA ASP A 116 -3.92 4.09 -24.35
C ASP A 116 -3.87 4.64 -25.79
N MET A 117 -4.40 5.85 -25.93
CA MET A 117 -4.34 6.64 -27.17
C MET A 117 -3.17 7.63 -27.18
N SER A 118 -2.34 7.64 -26.12
CA SER A 118 -1.26 8.62 -25.92
C SER A 118 0.09 8.15 -26.45
N GLY A 119 0.16 6.92 -26.99
CA GLY A 119 1.42 6.28 -27.39
C GLY A 119 2.29 5.96 -26.19
N TYR A 120 1.67 5.55 -25.08
CA TYR A 120 2.30 5.20 -23.81
C TYR A 120 3.09 6.32 -23.15
N LYS A 121 2.79 7.58 -23.49
CA LYS A 121 3.54 8.74 -22.98
C LYS A 121 3.60 8.78 -21.46
N TYR A 122 2.52 8.37 -20.78
CA TYR A 122 2.44 8.33 -19.33
C TYR A 122 3.00 7.04 -18.70
N TYR A 123 3.60 6.16 -19.51
CA TYR A 123 4.02 4.82 -19.15
C TYR A 123 5.42 4.45 -19.71
N GLY A 124 6.19 5.45 -20.14
CA GLY A 124 7.56 5.26 -20.64
C GLY A 124 7.69 5.09 -22.16
N GLY A 125 6.63 5.37 -22.92
CA GLY A 125 6.66 5.44 -24.39
C GLY A 125 6.69 4.09 -25.11
N ARG A 126 6.45 2.99 -24.39
CA ARG A 126 6.31 1.62 -24.93
C ARG A 126 5.22 0.86 -24.16
N SER A 127 4.71 -0.21 -24.76
CA SER A 127 3.71 -1.08 -24.13
C SER A 127 4.15 -1.56 -22.75
N LEU A 128 3.19 -1.69 -21.83
CA LEU A 128 3.46 -2.25 -20.50
C LEU A 128 3.65 -3.78 -20.55
N HIS A 129 3.13 -4.47 -21.57
CA HIS A 129 3.40 -5.90 -21.82
C HIS A 129 4.77 -6.19 -22.45
N GLU A 130 5.34 -5.24 -23.19
CA GLU A 130 6.71 -5.35 -23.72
C GLU A 130 7.80 -5.09 -22.67
N GLN A 131 7.39 -4.75 -21.45
CA GLN A 131 8.24 -4.50 -20.29
C GLN A 131 8.17 -5.69 -19.32
N SER A 132 9.23 -5.91 -18.54
CA SER A 132 9.13 -6.87 -17.43
C SER A 132 8.18 -6.32 -16.36
N HIS A 133 7.50 -7.19 -15.60
CA HIS A 133 6.51 -6.78 -14.59
C HIS A 133 6.99 -5.65 -13.67
N GLY A 134 8.21 -5.77 -13.14
CA GLY A 134 8.80 -4.73 -12.29
C GLY A 134 9.24 -3.46 -13.04
N GLU A 135 9.57 -3.54 -14.34
CA GLU A 135 9.84 -2.34 -15.16
C GLU A 135 8.56 -1.57 -15.43
N SER A 136 7.50 -2.27 -15.86
CA SER A 136 6.18 -1.68 -16.07
C SER A 136 5.67 -1.00 -14.80
N PHE A 137 5.87 -1.65 -13.66
CA PHE A 137 5.53 -1.11 -12.35
C PHE A 137 6.28 0.20 -12.10
N LEU A 138 7.62 0.21 -12.17
CA LEU A 138 8.40 1.44 -11.94
C LEU A 138 8.08 2.55 -12.96
N SER A 139 7.89 2.20 -14.25
CA SER A 139 7.51 3.12 -15.32
C SER A 139 6.21 3.86 -15.02
N LEU A 140 5.24 3.21 -14.37
CA LEU A 140 4.01 3.86 -13.90
C LEU A 140 4.32 5.00 -12.94
N PHE A 141 5.14 4.77 -11.91
CA PHE A 141 5.46 5.79 -10.91
C PHE A 141 6.33 6.90 -11.50
N LEU A 142 7.23 6.58 -12.42
CA LEU A 142 8.11 7.58 -13.03
C LEU A 142 7.39 8.53 -13.99
N ASN A 143 6.37 8.05 -14.71
CA ASN A 143 5.79 8.79 -15.84
C ASN A 143 4.37 9.29 -15.57
N ARG A 144 3.61 8.61 -14.73
CA ARG A 144 2.21 8.94 -14.45
C ARG A 144 2.06 9.76 -13.18
N PHE A 145 2.84 9.44 -12.16
CA PHE A 145 2.69 10.02 -10.83
C PHE A 145 3.33 11.39 -10.79
N LYS A 146 2.52 12.35 -10.34
CA LYS A 146 2.84 13.78 -10.29
C LYS A 146 2.48 14.32 -8.91
N GLY A 147 3.00 15.50 -8.59
CA GLY A 147 2.68 16.19 -7.34
C GLY A 147 1.18 16.39 -7.12
N ASN A 148 0.81 16.62 -5.86
CA ASN A 148 -0.54 16.71 -5.31
C ASN A 148 -1.35 15.41 -5.44
N ALA A 149 -0.80 14.32 -4.90
CA ALA A 149 -1.44 13.01 -4.94
C ALA A 149 -1.18 12.16 -3.68
N ILE A 150 -2.06 11.19 -3.43
CA ILE A 150 -1.84 10.14 -2.44
C ILE A 150 -1.83 8.77 -3.14
N TYR A 151 -0.87 7.93 -2.79
CA TYR A 151 -0.63 6.63 -3.38
C TYR A 151 -0.83 5.55 -2.32
N LEU A 152 -1.75 4.62 -2.59
CA LEU A 152 -2.08 3.49 -1.72
C LEU A 152 -1.56 2.22 -2.40
N LEU A 153 -0.65 1.50 -1.76
CA LEU A 153 0.00 0.33 -2.36
C LEU A 153 -0.14 -0.87 -1.45
N ASP A 154 -0.53 -2.01 -2.02
CA ASP A 154 -0.64 -3.28 -1.33
C ASP A 154 0.37 -4.27 -1.93
N GLU A 155 1.33 -4.67 -1.09
CA GLU A 155 2.42 -5.60 -1.39
C GLU A 155 3.19 -5.31 -2.70
N PRO A 156 3.68 -4.06 -2.92
CA PRO A 156 4.37 -3.71 -4.17
C PRO A 156 5.62 -4.55 -4.44
N GLU A 157 6.25 -5.10 -3.40
CA GLU A 157 7.40 -5.99 -3.50
C GLU A 157 7.12 -7.28 -4.30
N ALA A 158 5.87 -7.75 -4.38
CA ALA A 158 5.53 -8.96 -5.11
C ALA A 158 5.82 -8.82 -6.62
N ALA A 159 5.84 -7.59 -7.15
CA ALA A 159 6.21 -7.29 -8.53
C ALA A 159 7.71 -6.89 -8.70
N LEU A 160 8.48 -6.78 -7.61
CA LEU A 160 9.80 -6.14 -7.62
C LEU A 160 10.89 -7.06 -7.05
N SER A 161 11.97 -7.25 -7.83
CA SER A 161 13.21 -7.82 -7.29
C SER A 161 13.83 -6.92 -6.21
N PRO A 162 14.72 -7.43 -5.34
CA PRO A 162 15.37 -6.62 -4.31
C PRO A 162 16.03 -5.34 -4.82
N GLN A 163 16.73 -5.39 -5.96
CA GLN A 163 17.33 -4.20 -6.58
C GLN A 163 16.28 -3.18 -7.04
N ARG A 164 15.13 -3.66 -7.53
CA ARG A 164 14.03 -2.79 -7.95
C ARG A 164 13.28 -2.19 -6.77
N GLN A 165 13.22 -2.88 -5.62
CA GLN A 165 12.72 -2.30 -4.38
C GLN A 165 13.60 -1.13 -3.91
N LEU A 166 14.94 -1.25 -4.01
CA LEU A 166 15.85 -0.13 -3.74
C LEU A 166 15.63 1.04 -4.70
N ALA A 167 15.42 0.77 -6.00
CA ALA A 167 15.05 1.81 -6.96
C ALA A 167 13.70 2.44 -6.62
N PHE A 168 12.75 1.64 -6.11
CA PHE A 168 11.44 2.12 -5.70
C PHE A 168 11.51 3.04 -4.47
N LEU A 169 12.37 2.75 -3.49
CA LEU A 169 12.65 3.67 -2.38
C LEU A 169 13.11 5.05 -2.87
N ARG A 170 13.96 5.08 -3.90
CA ARG A 170 14.41 6.34 -4.51
C ARG A 170 13.23 7.12 -5.11
N ILE A 171 12.31 6.43 -5.80
CA ILE A 171 11.12 7.04 -6.37
C ILE A 171 10.20 7.60 -5.27
N ILE A 172 9.95 6.84 -4.21
CA ILE A 172 9.17 7.31 -3.04
C ILE A 172 9.82 8.58 -2.48
N HIS A 173 11.15 8.58 -2.31
CA HIS A 173 11.89 9.73 -1.82
C HIS A 173 11.69 10.97 -2.69
N ASP A 174 11.96 10.84 -3.99
CA ASP A 174 11.89 11.96 -4.93
C ASP A 174 10.47 12.54 -5.04
N LEU A 175 9.43 11.70 -4.93
CA LEU A 175 8.03 12.14 -4.97
C LEU A 175 7.55 12.77 -3.66
N THR A 176 8.13 12.41 -2.51
CA THR A 176 7.63 12.87 -1.20
C THR A 176 8.43 14.02 -0.59
N ILE A 177 9.65 14.27 -1.07
CA ILE A 177 10.57 15.28 -0.50
C ILE A 177 9.98 16.70 -0.50
N ASN A 178 9.18 17.05 -1.50
CA ASN A 178 8.54 18.37 -1.61
C ASN A 178 7.19 18.45 -0.86
N GLY A 179 6.75 17.34 -0.24
CA GLY A 179 5.51 17.28 0.55
C GLY A 179 4.21 17.27 -0.26
N ASP A 180 4.32 17.19 -1.58
CA ASP A 180 3.24 17.16 -2.56
C ASP A 180 2.77 15.74 -2.89
N CYS A 181 3.44 14.69 -2.41
CA CYS A 181 2.92 13.32 -2.44
C CYS A 181 2.83 12.71 -1.04
N GLN A 182 1.91 11.76 -0.89
CA GLN A 182 1.77 10.92 0.29
C GLN A 182 1.66 9.45 -0.13
N PHE A 183 2.30 8.54 0.61
CA PHE A 183 2.27 7.11 0.39
C PHE A 183 1.76 6.39 1.64
N ILE A 184 0.85 5.45 1.45
CA ILE A 184 0.45 4.46 2.46
C ILE A 184 0.65 3.10 1.82
N ILE A 185 1.55 2.30 2.40
CA ILE A 185 2.06 1.09 1.76
C ILE A 185 1.91 -0.08 2.74
N ALA A 186 1.08 -1.06 2.42
CA ALA A 186 1.12 -2.36 3.09
C ALA A 186 2.26 -3.18 2.48
N THR A 187 3.18 -3.68 3.30
CA THR A 187 4.35 -4.42 2.82
C THR A 187 4.88 -5.38 3.88
N HIS A 188 5.47 -6.46 3.40
CA HIS A 188 6.25 -7.45 4.14
C HIS A 188 7.76 -7.33 3.84
N SER A 189 8.15 -6.38 3.00
CA SER A 189 9.55 -6.23 2.59
C SER A 189 10.37 -5.48 3.63
N PRO A 190 11.39 -6.10 4.25
CA PRO A 190 12.33 -5.38 5.11
C PRO A 190 13.14 -4.33 4.32
N ILE A 191 13.29 -4.48 3.01
CA ILE A 191 13.97 -3.48 2.17
C ILE A 191 13.12 -2.21 2.11
N LEU A 192 11.82 -2.33 1.83
CA LEU A 192 10.92 -1.16 1.72
C LEU A 192 10.74 -0.47 3.08
N LEU A 193 10.61 -1.27 4.15
CA LEU A 193 10.50 -0.75 5.52
C LEU A 193 11.74 0.03 5.99
N GLY A 194 12.90 -0.18 5.34
CA GLY A 194 14.11 0.58 5.61
C GLY A 194 14.11 2.03 5.10
N TYR A 195 13.00 2.54 4.54
CA TYR A 195 12.89 3.93 4.11
C TYR A 195 12.94 4.88 5.33
N PRO A 196 13.80 5.92 5.32
CA PRO A 196 13.92 6.86 6.44
C PRO A 196 12.71 7.81 6.54
N ASP A 197 12.47 8.38 7.73
CA ASP A 197 11.41 9.37 7.96
C ASP A 197 9.97 8.89 7.64
N ALA A 198 9.73 7.57 7.68
CA ALA A 198 8.41 6.98 7.63
C ALA A 198 7.85 6.66 9.02
N THR A 199 6.53 6.56 9.10
CA THR A 199 5.83 5.91 10.22
C THR A 199 5.58 4.45 9.83
N ILE A 200 5.84 3.50 10.74
CA ILE A 200 5.52 2.08 10.54
C ILE A 200 4.45 1.71 11.55
N LEU A 201 3.31 1.23 11.06
CA LEU A 201 2.16 0.81 11.87
C LEU A 201 2.04 -0.70 11.85
N SER A 202 2.23 -1.34 12.99
CA SER A 202 1.96 -2.76 13.20
C SER A 202 0.47 -3.00 13.40
N PHE A 203 -0.06 -4.05 12.77
CA PHE A 203 -1.43 -4.56 12.92
C PHE A 203 -1.46 -5.88 13.70
N ASP A 204 -0.33 -6.27 14.28
CA ASP A 204 -0.19 -7.49 15.08
C ASP A 204 -0.79 -7.31 16.48
N ASP A 205 -0.89 -8.42 17.23
CA ASP A 205 -1.39 -8.46 18.61
C ASP A 205 -2.80 -7.87 18.83
N GLY A 206 -3.54 -7.65 17.74
CA GLY A 206 -4.92 -7.17 17.74
C GLY A 206 -5.09 -5.69 18.07
N CYS A 207 -4.04 -4.89 17.97
CA CYS A 207 -4.08 -3.43 18.00
C CYS A 207 -3.40 -2.84 16.76
N ILE A 208 -3.49 -1.51 16.61
CA ILE A 208 -2.67 -0.77 15.65
C ILE A 208 -1.72 0.12 16.43
N GLU A 209 -0.43 -0.11 16.30
CA GLU A 209 0.60 0.64 17.03
C GLU A 209 1.77 1.07 16.13
N GLU A 210 2.34 2.24 16.43
CA GLU A 210 3.56 2.70 15.76
C GLU A 210 4.77 1.99 16.36
N ILE A 211 5.61 1.40 15.51
CA ILE A 211 6.81 0.67 15.91
C ILE A 211 8.02 1.14 15.11
N ASP A 212 9.21 0.94 15.68
CA ASP A 212 10.46 1.18 14.97
C ASP A 212 10.76 0.06 13.96
N TYR A 213 11.56 0.38 12.93
CA TYR A 213 11.94 -0.56 11.88
C TYR A 213 12.56 -1.86 12.43
N GLU A 214 13.51 -1.73 13.37
CA GLU A 214 14.18 -2.86 14.01
C GLU A 214 13.24 -3.71 14.89
N MET A 215 12.06 -3.18 15.22
CA MET A 215 11.04 -3.89 16.00
C MET A 215 10.11 -4.72 15.12
N THR A 216 10.10 -4.50 13.81
CA THR A 216 9.29 -5.30 12.88
C THR A 216 9.76 -6.76 12.83
N ASP A 217 8.82 -7.71 12.80
CA ASP A 217 9.15 -9.13 12.64
C ASP A 217 9.81 -9.42 11.30
N HIS A 218 9.42 -8.69 10.25
CA HIS A 218 10.07 -8.75 8.95
C HIS A 218 11.57 -8.44 9.03
N TYR A 219 11.98 -7.42 9.81
CA TYR A 219 13.39 -7.14 10.06
C TYR A 219 14.04 -8.25 10.89
N LYS A 220 13.46 -8.58 12.05
CA LYS A 220 14.04 -9.52 13.03
C LYS A 220 14.28 -10.89 12.41
N ILE A 221 13.26 -11.47 11.77
CA ILE A 221 13.30 -12.81 11.18
C ILE A 221 14.30 -12.84 10.03
N THR A 222 14.22 -11.87 9.11
CA THR A 222 15.12 -11.81 7.95
C THR A 222 16.56 -11.65 8.39
N LYS A 223 16.84 -10.73 9.32
CA LYS A 223 18.19 -10.51 9.86
C LYS A 223 18.72 -11.78 10.54
N TYR A 224 17.91 -12.40 11.40
CA TYR A 224 18.31 -13.61 12.11
C TYR A 224 18.65 -14.75 11.15
N PHE A 225 17.82 -14.97 10.11
CA PHE A 225 18.07 -15.96 9.08
C PHE A 225 19.36 -15.67 8.29
N LEU A 226 19.57 -14.42 7.87
CA LEU A 226 20.77 -14.05 7.11
C LEU A 226 22.05 -14.21 7.94
N ASP A 227 22.02 -13.85 9.22
CA ASP A 227 23.16 -13.96 10.13
C ASP A 227 23.44 -15.42 10.57
N ASN A 228 22.42 -16.29 10.57
CA ASN A 228 22.49 -17.65 11.14
C ASN A 228 22.01 -18.77 10.20
N ARG A 229 22.09 -18.56 8.88
CA ARG A 229 21.45 -19.40 7.84
C ARG A 229 21.62 -20.91 8.05
N GLU A 230 22.86 -21.38 8.25
CA GLU A 230 23.14 -22.82 8.35
C GLU A 230 22.50 -23.46 9.58
N ARG A 231 22.61 -22.79 10.73
CA ARG A 231 21.99 -23.24 11.97
C ARG A 231 20.47 -23.26 11.85
N PHE A 232 19.89 -22.17 11.31
CA PHE A 232 18.45 -22.06 11.15
C PHE A 232 17.88 -23.14 10.22
N LEU A 233 18.56 -23.41 9.10
CA LEU A 233 18.16 -24.47 8.18
C LEU A 233 18.31 -25.86 8.80
N LYS A 234 19.36 -26.08 9.61
CA LYS A 234 19.52 -27.33 10.35
C LYS A 234 18.35 -27.55 11.32
N ASP A 235 18.04 -26.55 12.16
CA ASP A 235 17.01 -26.64 13.19
C ASP A 235 15.59 -26.85 12.60
N ILE A 236 15.33 -26.39 11.37
CA ILE A 236 14.01 -26.54 10.70
C ILE A 236 13.90 -27.82 9.86
N LEU A 237 15.01 -28.31 9.30
CA LEU A 237 15.01 -29.45 8.38
C LEU A 237 15.37 -30.78 9.05
N GLU A 238 15.88 -30.75 10.29
CA GLU A 238 16.03 -31.95 11.11
C GLU A 238 14.71 -32.22 11.87
N ASP A 239 14.11 -33.39 11.63
CA ASP A 239 12.90 -33.88 12.34
C ASP A 239 13.10 -33.99 13.87
#